data_AF-A0A7V6W5K2-F1
#
_entry.id   AF-A0A7V6W5K2-F1
#
_cell.length_a   1.000
_cell.length_b   1.000
_cell.length_c   1.000
_cell.angle_alpha   90.00
_cell.angle_beta   90.00
_cell.angle_gamma   90.00
#
_symmetry.space_group_name_H-M   'P 1'
#
loop_
_entity.id
_entity.type
_entity.pdbx_description
1 polymer ?
#
loop_
_entity_poly.entity_id
_entity_poly.type
_entity_poly.pdbx_seq_one_letter_code
_entity_poly.pdbx_strand_id
1 'polypeptide(L)' 'MNSPRDRIPTHDEIGQRIKIGERAILFSRHGTQFDGVIVQRGGKRWFQPDEYPEMFIGGIGNQRIMKEENNESR' A
#
# COMPACT_ATOMS: atom_id res chain seq x y z
N MET A 1 -11.71 -18.53 -2.17
CA MET A 1 -10.78 -18.39 -1.02
C MET A 1 -9.89 -17.18 -1.31
N ASN A 2 -9.94 -16.12 -0.49
CA ASN A 2 -9.05 -14.95 -0.64
C ASN A 2 -7.67 -15.31 -0.09
N SER A 3 -6.69 -15.49 -0.98
CA SER A 3 -5.31 -15.80 -0.60
C SER A 3 -4.72 -14.62 0.18
N PRO A 4 -3.79 -14.82 1.13
CA PRO A 4 -3.06 -13.73 1.78
C PRO A 4 -2.38 -12.76 0.80
N ARG A 5 -2.09 -13.23 -0.42
CA ARG A 5 -1.57 -12.43 -1.53
C ARG A 5 -2.58 -11.44 -2.11
N ASP A 6 -3.87 -11.62 -1.83
CA ASP A 6 -4.98 -10.78 -2.34
C ASP A 6 -5.35 -9.65 -1.37
N ARG A 7 -4.44 -9.31 -0.44
CA ARG A 7 -4.64 -8.27 0.58
C ARG A 7 -3.46 -7.31 0.63
N ILE A 8 -3.77 -6.04 0.90
CA ILE A 8 -2.79 -5.05 1.29
C ILE A 8 -2.20 -5.43 2.66
N PRO A 9 -0.87 -5.56 2.81
CA PRO A 9 -0.20 -5.81 4.07
C PRO A 9 -0.55 -4.75 5.12
N THR A 10 -0.58 -5.19 6.37
CA THR A 10 -0.74 -4.31 7.53
C THR A 10 0.59 -3.80 8.08
N HIS A 11 1.70 -4.37 7.61
CA HIS A 11 3.06 -3.99 7.94
C HIS A 11 3.87 -3.83 6.66
N ASP A 12 4.84 -2.93 6.69
CA ASP A 12 5.77 -2.71 5.58
C ASP A 12 6.92 -3.73 5.59
N GLU A 13 7.87 -3.57 4.65
CA GLU A 13 9.04 -4.45 4.51
C GLU A 13 9.93 -4.54 5.76
N ILE A 14 9.95 -3.51 6.60
CA ILE A 14 10.79 -3.45 7.80
C ILE A 14 9.99 -3.73 9.09
N GLY A 15 8.72 -4.11 8.95
CA GLY A 15 7.84 -4.49 10.06
C GLY A 15 7.14 -3.31 10.74
N GLN A 16 7.21 -2.10 10.19
CA GLN A 16 6.41 -0.98 10.69
C GLN A 16 4.94 -1.17 10.34
N ARG A 17 4.06 -0.87 11.28
CA ARG A 17 2.60 -0.95 11.06
C ARG A 17 2.13 0.18 10.14
N ILE A 18 1.39 -0.19 9.10
CA ILE A 18 0.75 0.73 8.16
C ILE A 18 -0.73 0.89 8.53
N LYS A 19 -1.18 2.12 8.75
CA LYS A 19 -2.57 2.45 9.09
C LYS A 19 -3.35 2.92 7.85
N ILE A 20 -4.67 2.96 7.97
CA ILE A 20 -5.52 3.60 6.95
C ILE A 20 -5.27 5.11 7.02
N GLY A 21 -5.19 5.76 5.86
CA GLY A 21 -4.86 7.18 5.71
C GLY A 21 -3.37 7.48 5.65
N GLU A 22 -2.49 6.49 5.91
CA GLU A 22 -1.04 6.69 5.80
C GLU A 22 -0.58 6.56 4.34
N ARG A 23 0.42 7.36 3.99
CA ARG A 23 1.12 7.29 2.71
C ARG A 23 2.12 6.14 2.70
N ALA A 24 2.28 5.54 1.53
CA ALA A 24 3.19 4.43 1.32
C ALA A 24 3.62 4.35 -0.14
N ILE A 25 4.74 3.69 -0.37
CA ILE A 25 5.28 3.36 -1.68
C ILE A 25 5.03 1.88 -1.93
N LEU A 26 4.34 1.58 -3.03
CA LEU A 26 4.09 0.23 -3.50
C LEU A 26 5.10 -0.14 -4.59
N PHE A 27 5.82 -1.23 -4.38
CA PHE A 27 6.79 -1.79 -5.32
C PHE A 27 6.18 -2.99 -6.04
N SER A 28 5.96 -2.85 -7.34
CA SER A 28 5.55 -3.96 -8.17
C SER A 28 6.68 -5.00 -8.30
N ARG A 29 6.33 -6.25 -8.63
CA ARG A 29 7.32 -7.30 -8.92
C ARG A 29 8.25 -6.95 -10.10
N HIS A 30 7.81 -6.08 -11.01
CA HIS A 30 8.53 -5.71 -12.23
C HIS A 30 9.36 -4.41 -12.07
N GLY A 31 9.47 -3.88 -10.85
CA GLY A 31 10.28 -2.70 -10.55
C GLY A 31 9.54 -1.36 -10.70
N THR A 32 8.28 -1.36 -11.17
CA THR A 32 7.41 -0.17 -11.11
C THR A 32 7.10 0.20 -9.67
N GLN A 33 7.16 1.49 -9.36
CA GLN A 33 6.85 2.05 -8.05
C GLN A 33 5.60 2.92 -8.16
N PHE A 34 4.78 2.92 -7.12
CA PHE A 34 3.62 3.78 -7.02
C PHE A 34 3.60 4.44 -5.65
N ASP A 35 3.56 5.76 -5.62
CA ASP A 35 3.25 6.52 -4.42
C ASP A 35 1.75 6.62 -4.25
N GLY A 36 1.29 6.58 -3.00
CA GLY A 36 -0.14 6.61 -2.73
C GLY A 36 -0.50 6.47 -1.27
N VAL A 37 -1.80 6.26 -1.04
CA VAL A 37 -2.38 6.21 0.30
C VAL A 37 -3.10 4.88 0.53
N ILE A 38 -3.05 4.40 1.77
CA ILE A 38 -3.87 3.25 2.19
C ILE A 38 -5.28 3.71 2.51
N VAL A 39 -6.27 3.16 1.83
CA VAL A 39 -7.67 3.47 2.06
C VAL A 39 -8.46 2.23 2.44
N GLN A 40 -9.62 2.45 3.06
CA GLN A 40 -10.59 1.40 3.33
C GLN A 40 -11.86 1.65 2.53
N ARG A 41 -12.28 0.67 1.72
CA ARG A 41 -13.54 0.71 0.96
C ARG A 41 -14.23 -0.64 1.07
N GLY A 42 -15.52 -0.63 1.39
CA GLY A 42 -16.32 -1.85 1.57
C GLY A 42 -15.76 -2.81 2.61
N GLY A 43 -15.14 -2.30 3.68
CA GLY A 43 -14.51 -3.11 4.73
C GLY A 43 -13.15 -3.71 4.37
N LYS A 44 -12.68 -3.59 3.12
CA LYS A 44 -11.36 -4.07 2.65
C LYS A 44 -10.35 -2.92 2.55
N ARG A 45 -9.07 -3.24 2.79
CA ARG A 45 -7.92 -2.34 2.57
C ARG A 45 -7.53 -2.30 1.11
N TRP A 46 -7.26 -1.12 0.59
CA TRP A 46 -6.81 -0.85 -0.77
C TRP A 46 -5.63 0.12 -0.73
N PHE A 47 -4.77 0.03 -1.73
CA PHE A 47 -3.76 1.04 -2.03
C PHE A 47 -4.29 1.88 -3.20
N GLN A 48 -4.34 3.19 -3.02
CA GLN A 48 -4.77 4.15 -4.03
C GLN A 48 -3.55 4.93 -4.51
N PRO A 49 -3.06 4.69 -5.74
CA PRO A 49 -1.94 5.44 -6.30
C PRO A 49 -2.32 6.91 -6.53
N ASP A 50 -1.40 7.83 -6.27
CA ASP A 50 -1.60 9.26 -6.50
C ASP A 50 -1.72 9.58 -8.00
N GLU A 51 -0.93 8.91 -8.85
CA GLU A 51 -0.98 9.08 -10.31
C GLU A 51 -2.29 8.55 -10.93
N TYR A 52 -2.97 7.62 -10.25
CA TYR A 52 -4.18 6.97 -10.74
C TYR A 52 -5.27 6.95 -9.65
N PRO A 53 -5.88 8.11 -9.33
CA PRO A 53 -6.79 8.24 -8.20
C PRO A 53 -8.09 7.42 -8.35
N GLU A 54 -8.46 7.04 -9.57
CA GLU A 54 -9.61 6.16 -9.85
C GLU A 54 -9.28 4.67 -9.64
N MET A 55 -8.00 4.33 -9.49
CA MET A 55 -7.52 2.95 -9.38
C MET A 55 -7.38 2.52 -7.92
N PHE A 56 -7.80 1.29 -7.63
CA PHE A 56 -7.63 0.66 -6.31
C PHE A 56 -6.92 -0.67 -6.46
N ILE A 57 -5.73 -0.78 -5.86
CA ILE A 57 -4.97 -2.02 -5.82
C ILE A 57 -5.39 -2.76 -4.54
N GLY A 58 -5.92 -3.96 -4.71
CA GLY A 58 -6.52 -4.72 -3.60
C GLY A 58 -5.74 -5.95 -3.17
N GLY A 59 -4.81 -6.42 -4.00
CA GLY A 59 -4.01 -7.61 -3.82
C GLY A 59 -2.60 -7.39 -4.32
N ILE A 60 -1.64 -7.83 -3.51
CA ILE A 60 -0.21 -7.56 -3.64
C ILE A 60 0.48 -8.90 -3.92
N GLY A 61 0.39 -9.39 -5.16
CA GLY A 61 1.09 -10.62 -5.54
C GLY A 61 2.60 -10.37 -5.67
N ASN A 62 3.45 -10.86 -4.76
CA ASN A 62 4.91 -10.65 -4.73
C ASN A 62 5.37 -9.18 -4.79
N GLN A 63 4.45 -8.23 -4.61
CA GLN A 63 4.75 -6.81 -4.53
C GLN A 63 5.09 -6.49 -3.06
N ARG A 64 5.84 -5.44 -2.82
CA ARG A 64 6.24 -5.03 -1.48
C ARG A 64 5.79 -3.61 -1.20
N ILE A 65 5.66 -3.24 0.06
CA ILE A 65 5.16 -1.93 0.46
C ILE A 65 6.08 -1.34 1.52
N MET A 66 6.41 -0.05 1.37
CA MET A 66 7.19 0.72 2.32
C MET A 66 6.33 1.86 2.82
N LYS A 67 6.23 2.02 4.14
CA LYS A 67 5.56 3.18 4.70
C LYS A 67 6.39 4.42 4.36
N GLU A 68 5.72 5.47 3.88
CA GLU A 68 6.39 6.75 3.72
C GLU A 68 6.54 7.34 5.12
N GLU A 69 7.78 7.50 5.60
CA GLU A 69 8.00 8.23 6.83
C GLU A 69 7.60 9.67 6.57
N ASN A 70 6.64 10.18 7.34
CA ASN A 70 6.41 11.61 7.43
C ASN A 70 7.72 12.20 7.94
N ASN A 71 8.55 12.67 7.02
CA ASN A 71 9.68 13.52 7.30
C ASN A 71 9.10 14.89 7.68
N GLU A 72 8.39 14.94 8.83
CA GLU A 72 8.16 16.18 9.54
C GLU A 72 9.54 16.67 9.91
N SER A 73 10.06 17.56 9.05
CA SER A 73 11.29 18.28 9.27
C SER A 73 11.20 18.89 10.66
N ARG A 74 12.03 18.37 11.57
CA ARG A 74 12.30 18.97 12.87
C ARG A 74 13.05 20.28 12.68
#